data_AF-A0A963HMM0-F1
#
_entry.id   AF-A0A963HMM0-F1
#
_cell.length_a   1.000
_cell.length_b   1.000
_cell.length_c   1.000
_cell.angle_alpha   90.00
_cell.angle_beta   90.00
_cell.angle_gamma   90.00
#
_symmetry.space_group_name_H-M   'P 1'
#
loop_
_entity.id
_entity.type
_entity.pdbx_description
1 polymer ?
#
loop_
_entity_poly.entity_id
_entity_poly.type
_entity_poly.pdbx_seq_one_letter_code
_entity_poly.pdbx_strand_id
1 'polypeptide(L)'
;RQGAERAAINAPMQGTAADIIKLAMIAVHQWLSQTKLKSELIMQVHDELVLEAPDHEVETVISELPGYMCHVIDLDVPLLVEVGAGKNWEQAH
;
A
#
# COMPACT_ATOMS: atom_id res chain seq x y z
N ARG A 1 -11.46 -13.49 29.97
CA ARG A 1 -10.05 -13.94 30.12
C ARG A 1 -9.48 -14.44 28.80
N GLN A 2 -9.96 -15.54 28.21
CA GLN A 2 -9.49 -16.02 26.89
C GLN A 2 -9.59 -14.97 25.76
N GLY A 3 -10.64 -14.15 25.72
CA GLY A 3 -10.77 -13.08 24.72
C GLY A 3 -9.71 -11.99 24.84
N ALA A 4 -9.30 -11.65 26.06
CA ALA A 4 -8.24 -10.67 26.30
C ALA A 4 -6.86 -11.24 25.93
N GLU A 5 -6.62 -12.53 26.16
CA GLU A 5 -5.39 -13.23 25.76
C GLU A 5 -5.27 -13.29 24.23
N ARG A 6 -6.35 -13.60 23.51
CA ARG A 6 -6.36 -13.56 22.03
C ARG A 6 -6.14 -12.15 21.47
N ALA A 7 -6.77 -11.14 22.08
CA ALA A 7 -6.58 -9.75 21.67
C ALA A 7 -5.14 -9.27 21.91
N ALA A 8 -4.52 -9.65 23.03
CA ALA A 8 -3.14 -9.28 23.34
C ALA A 8 -2.12 -9.87 22.35
N ILE A 9 -2.39 -11.05 21.81
CA ILE A 9 -1.53 -11.69 20.78
C ILE A 9 -1.74 -11.02 19.41
N ASN A 10 -2.98 -10.74 19.02
CA ASN A 10 -3.30 -10.23 17.69
C ASN A 10 -3.09 -8.72 17.54
N ALA A 11 -3.26 -7.94 18.61
CA ALA A 11 -3.17 -6.48 18.56
C ALA A 11 -1.81 -5.97 18.06
N PRO A 12 -0.66 -6.53 18.47
CA PRO A 12 0.63 -6.14 17.89
C PRO A 12 0.70 -6.40 16.39
N MET A 13 0.29 -7.58 15.92
CA MET A 13 0.36 -7.93 14.49
C MET A 13 -0.56 -7.05 13.63
N GLN A 14 -1.82 -6.88 14.05
CA GLN A 14 -2.79 -6.06 13.32
C GLN A 14 -2.48 -4.56 13.42
N GLY A 15 -2.00 -4.11 14.59
CA GLY A 15 -1.59 -2.73 14.81
C GLY A 15 -0.41 -2.35 13.92
N THR A 16 0.65 -3.17 13.92
CA THR A 16 1.82 -2.95 13.06
C THR A 16 1.45 -2.95 11.57
N ALA A 17 0.60 -3.88 11.11
CA ALA A 17 0.12 -3.86 9.73
C ALA A 17 -0.63 -2.56 9.39
N ALA A 18 -1.50 -2.10 10.31
CA ALA A 18 -2.24 -0.84 10.14
C ALA A 18 -1.34 0.40 10.16
N ASP A 19 -0.21 0.37 10.87
CA ASP A 19 0.75 1.46 10.87
C ASP A 19 1.60 1.46 9.60
N ILE A 20 2.03 0.29 9.13
CA ILE A 20 2.77 0.13 7.87
C ILE A 20 1.94 0.66 6.69
N ILE A 21 0.67 0.27 6.57
CA ILE A 21 -0.15 0.71 5.44
C ILE A 21 -0.37 2.23 5.45
N LYS A 22 -0.51 2.85 6.62
CA LYS A 22 -0.63 4.31 6.72
C LYS A 22 0.66 5.02 6.32
N LEU A 23 1.82 4.48 6.71
CA LEU A 23 3.11 5.01 6.26
C LEU A 23 3.26 4.87 4.75
N ALA A 24 2.86 3.74 4.18
CA ALA A 24 2.82 3.52 2.73
C ALA A 24 1.92 4.54 2.03
N MET A 25 0.70 4.80 2.55
CA MET A 25 -0.19 5.82 2.00
C MET A 25 0.46 7.21 1.98
N ILE A 26 1.17 7.60 3.04
CA ILE A 26 1.89 8.89 3.10
C ILE A 26 3.02 8.93 2.08
N ALA A 27 3.84 7.88 2.00
CA ALA A 27 4.96 7.79 1.07
C ALA A 27 4.49 7.86 -0.39
N VAL A 28 3.46 7.09 -0.74
CA VAL A 28 2.84 7.10 -2.08
C VAL A 28 2.27 8.49 -2.39
N HIS A 29 1.53 9.10 -1.47
CA HIS A 29 0.97 10.44 -1.69
C HIS A 29 2.06 11.50 -1.92
N GLN A 30 3.15 11.45 -1.14
CA GLN A 30 4.29 12.37 -1.31
C GLN A 30 4.98 12.16 -2.64
N TRP A 31 5.20 10.91 -3.04
CA TRP A 31 5.80 10.56 -4.33
C TRP A 31 4.98 11.10 -5.51
N LEU A 32 3.67 10.82 -5.54
CA LEU A 32 2.75 11.33 -6.56
C LEU A 32 2.81 12.86 -6.67
N SER A 33 2.80 13.55 -5.52
CA SER A 33 2.88 15.02 -5.45
C SER A 33 4.22 15.57 -5.97
N GLN A 34 5.34 14.99 -5.54
CA GLN A 34 6.69 15.46 -5.89
C GLN A 34 7.02 15.24 -7.38
N THR A 35 6.57 14.10 -7.93
CA THR A 35 6.72 13.76 -9.35
C THR A 35 5.68 14.42 -10.25
N LYS A 36 4.67 15.08 -9.65
CA LYS A 36 3.55 15.75 -10.33
C LYS A 36 2.74 14.82 -11.23
N LEU A 37 2.69 13.54 -10.86
CA LEU A 37 1.82 12.56 -11.50
C LEU A 37 0.35 12.96 -11.31
N LYS A 38 -0.48 12.59 -12.28
CA LYS A 38 -1.94 12.74 -12.22
C LYS A 38 -2.61 11.52 -11.62
N SER A 39 -1.86 10.46 -11.36
CA SER A 39 -2.34 9.29 -10.64
C SER A 39 -2.77 9.65 -9.21
N GLU A 40 -3.88 9.07 -8.76
CA GLU A 40 -4.51 9.38 -7.47
C GLU A 40 -4.76 8.11 -6.67
N LEU A 41 -4.44 8.13 -5.36
CA LEU A 41 -4.83 7.08 -4.43
C LEU A 41 -6.32 7.25 -4.09
N ILE A 42 -7.17 6.33 -4.58
CA ILE A 42 -8.63 6.45 -4.46
C ILE A 42 -9.21 5.61 -3.32
N MET A 43 -8.59 4.47 -2.99
CA MET A 43 -9.07 3.58 -1.92
C MET A 43 -7.93 2.86 -1.21
N GLN A 44 -8.19 2.46 0.03
CA GLN A 44 -7.38 1.53 0.80
C GLN A 44 -8.33 0.44 1.32
N VAL A 45 -8.00 -0.83 1.06
CA VAL A 45 -8.82 -1.98 1.47
C VAL A 45 -7.89 -3.07 1.98
N HIS A 46 -8.01 -3.42 3.25
CA HIS A 46 -7.15 -4.41 3.92
C HIS A 46 -5.66 -4.00 3.90
N ASP A 47 -4.87 -4.59 3.02
CA ASP A 47 -3.45 -4.33 2.76
C ASP A 47 -3.22 -3.79 1.33
N GLU A 48 -4.30 -3.54 0.58
CA GLU A 48 -4.26 -3.05 -0.80
C GLU A 48 -4.45 -1.52 -0.87
N LEU A 49 -3.68 -0.89 -1.76
CA LEU A 49 -3.85 0.50 -2.18
C LEU A 49 -4.34 0.52 -3.64
N VAL A 50 -5.48 1.15 -3.88
CA VAL A 50 -6.06 1.26 -5.22
C VAL A 50 -5.80 2.66 -5.75
N LEU A 51 -5.12 2.74 -6.90
CA LEU A 51 -4.82 3.97 -7.60
C LEU A 51 -5.60 4.07 -8.91
N GLU A 52 -6.07 5.26 -9.25
CA GLU A 52 -6.49 5.60 -10.60
C GLU A 52 -5.32 6.31 -11.28
N ALA A 53 -4.94 5.87 -12.48
CA ALA A 53 -3.79 6.40 -13.21
C ALA A 53 -4.18 6.65 -14.67
N PRO A 54 -3.75 7.78 -15.28
CA PRO A 54 -3.82 7.93 -16.73
C PRO A 54 -3.01 6.85 -17.44
N ASP A 55 -3.46 6.39 -18.61
CA ASP A 55 -2.81 5.30 -19.39
C ASP A 55 -1.30 5.51 -19.59
N HIS A 56 -0.85 6.76 -19.76
CA HIS A 56 0.56 7.09 -19.98
C HIS A 56 1.42 7.07 -18.70
N GLU A 57 0.80 7.01 -17.51
CA GLU A 57 1.49 6.90 -16.22
C GLU A 57 1.52 5.46 -15.68
N VAL A 58 0.69 4.55 -16.23
CA VAL A 58 0.53 3.18 -15.72
C VAL A 58 1.86 2.43 -15.59
N GLU A 59 2.72 2.46 -16.61
CA GLU A 59 4.03 1.77 -16.55
C GLU A 59 4.94 2.35 -15.45
N THR A 60 4.93 3.68 -15.30
CA THR A 60 5.68 4.36 -14.23
C THR A 60 5.16 3.93 -12.87
N VAL A 61 3.83 3.90 -12.71
CA VAL A 61 3.20 3.50 -11.45
C VAL A 61 3.52 2.05 -11.10
N ILE A 62 3.42 1.13 -12.05
CA ILE A 62 3.75 -0.29 -11.84
C ILE A 62 5.22 -0.47 -11.41
N SER A 63 6.14 0.28 -12.02
CA SER A 63 7.58 0.19 -11.73
C SER A 63 7.93 0.74 -10.34
N GLU A 64 7.38 1.89 -9.98
CA GLU A 64 7.86 2.66 -8.83
C GLU A 64 7.07 2.41 -7.54
N LEU A 65 5.76 2.14 -7.65
CA LEU A 65 4.86 2.00 -6.49
C LEU A 65 5.35 0.98 -5.44
N PRO A 66 5.85 -0.22 -5.80
CA PRO A 66 6.36 -1.18 -4.82
C PRO A 66 7.48 -0.60 -3.96
N GLY A 67 8.37 0.21 -4.56
CA GLY A 67 9.48 0.84 -3.86
C GLY A 67 9.01 1.74 -2.72
N TYR A 68 7.97 2.54 -2.97
CA TYR A 68 7.41 3.45 -1.98
C TYR A 68 6.58 2.76 -0.89
N MET A 69 6.06 1.57 -1.17
CA MET A 69 5.29 0.79 -0.18
C MET A 69 6.18 -0.13 0.68
N CYS A 70 7.23 -0.73 0.10
CA CYS A 70 8.07 -1.70 0.81
C CYS A 70 9.10 -1.06 1.76
N HIS A 71 9.56 0.16 1.50
CA HIS A 71 10.67 0.79 2.23
C HIS A 71 10.22 1.82 3.29
N VAL A 72 8.97 1.72 3.76
CA VAL A 72 8.43 2.65 4.76
C VAL A 72 8.87 2.33 6.20
N ILE A 73 9.42 1.14 6.41
CA ILE A 73 9.94 0.69 7.71
C ILE A 73 11.05 -0.33 7.50
N ASP A 74 12.04 -0.34 8.39
CA ASP A 74 13.06 -1.40 8.44
C ASP A 74 12.51 -2.60 9.22
N LEU A 75 12.39 -3.75 8.54
CA LEU A 75 11.97 -5.01 9.12
C LEU A 75 13.01 -6.10 8.82
N ASP A 76 13.17 -7.05 9.75
CA ASP A 76 14.07 -8.20 9.55
C ASP A 76 13.64 -9.09 8.38
N VAL A 77 12.35 -9.03 8.00
CA VAL A 77 11.77 -9.73 6.86
C VAL A 77 11.27 -8.69 5.85
N PRO A 78 11.68 -8.76 4.57
CA PRO A 78 11.29 -7.76 3.58
C PRO A 78 9.79 -7.80 3.29
N LEU A 79 9.19 -6.62 3.13
CA LEU A 79 7.82 -6.49 2.64
C LEU A 79 7.79 -6.78 1.14
N LEU A 80 6.75 -7.48 0.71
CA LEU A 80 6.46 -7.75 -0.70
C LEU A 80 5.18 -7.00 -1.09
N VAL A 81 5.22 -6.36 -2.25
CA VAL A 81 4.06 -5.71 -2.85
C VAL A 81 3.91 -6.23 -4.27
N GLU A 82 2.72 -6.73 -4.58
CA GLU A 82 2.32 -7.12 -5.92
C GLU A 82 1.53 -5.98 -6.54
N VAL A 83 1.68 -5.77 -7.85
CA VAL A 83 0.99 -4.72 -8.58
C VAL A 83 0.33 -5.32 -9.81
N GLY A 84 -0.97 -5.11 -9.93
CA GLY A 84 -1.74 -5.36 -11.14
C GLY A 84 -2.35 -4.08 -11.69
N ALA A 85 -2.73 -4.12 -12.97
CA ALA A 85 -3.36 -2.99 -13.66
C ALA A 85 -4.44 -3.52 -14.60
N GLY A 86 -5.58 -2.83 -14.62
CA GLY A 86 -6.76 -3.23 -15.38
C GLY A 86 -7.72 -2.07 -15.57
N LYS A 87 -8.73 -2.25 -16.41
CA LYS A 87 -9.75 -1.20 -16.67
C LYS A 87 -10.77 -1.07 -15.54
N ASN A 88 -10.76 -2.02 -14.61
CA ASN A 88 -11.57 -2.02 -13.42
C ASN A 88 -10.79 -2.77 -12.33
N TRP A 89 -11.31 -2.69 -11.10
CA TRP A 89 -10.65 -3.28 -9.95
C TRP A 89 -10.50 -4.80 -10.05
N GLU A 90 -11.51 -5.53 -10.57
CA GLU A 90 -11.44 -6.99 -10.76
C GLU A 90 -10.31 -7.43 -11.71
N GLN A 91 -9.97 -6.61 -12.70
CA GLN A 91 -8.87 -6.90 -13.63
C GLN A 91 -7.49 -6.48 -13.11
N ALA A 92 -7.46 -5.58 -12.12
CA ALA A 92 -6.23 -5.07 -11.52
C ALA A 92 -5.80 -5.89 -10.29
N HIS A 93 -6.75 -6.58 -9.66
CA HIS A 93 -6.53 -7.56 -8.60
C HIS A 93 -6.08 -8.90 -9.18
#